data_AF-A0A3N7AUU2-F1
#
_entry.id   AF-A0A3N7AUU2-F1
#
_cell.length_a   1.000
_cell.length_b   1.000
_cell.length_c   1.000
_cell.angle_alpha   90.00
_cell.angle_beta   90.00
_cell.angle_gamma   90.00
#
_symmetry.space_group_name_H-M   'P 1'
#
loop_
_entity.id
_entity.type
_entity.pdbx_description
1 polymer ?
#
loop_
_entity_poly.entity_id
_entity_poly.type
_entity_poly.pdbx_seq_one_letter_code
_entity_poly.pdbx_strand_id
1 'polypeptide(L)'
;MHMPHRDYSEDDDFYTQDFESPGKVSIWLGYSQDADQLIDVLQDLCGVGYYSLDDQEANCFSFELTKVERLLEEISYSGSFAATAVKVAERRKLSEARWVTVQFDFAYAPEKVKRPIADDPIFLGVFRYSKE
;
A
#
# COMPACT_ATOMS: atom_id res chain seq x y z
N MET A 1 -13.98 8.11 -20.79
CA MET A 1 -14.23 9.37 -20.04
C MET A 1 -12.94 9.69 -19.32
N HIS A 2 -12.35 10.85 -19.56
CA HIS A 2 -11.10 11.28 -18.93
C HIS A 2 -11.47 11.79 -17.53
N MET A 3 -11.19 11.00 -16.47
CA MET A 3 -11.33 11.50 -15.11
C MET A 3 -10.14 12.41 -14.83
N PRO A 4 -10.34 13.70 -14.51
CA PRO A 4 -9.25 14.57 -14.12
C PRO A 4 -8.66 14.04 -12.80
N HIS A 5 -7.33 14.03 -12.70
CA HIS A 5 -6.61 13.79 -11.46
C HIS A 5 -7.14 14.80 -10.44
N ARG A 6 -7.82 14.31 -9.40
CA ARG A 6 -8.50 15.15 -8.43
C ARG A 6 -7.44 15.77 -7.52
N ASP A 7 -7.45 17.09 -7.42
CA ASP A 7 -6.62 17.78 -6.44
C ASP A 7 -7.25 17.58 -5.05
N TYR A 8 -6.57 16.80 -4.20
CA TYR A 8 -7.02 16.49 -2.84
C TYR A 8 -6.45 17.46 -1.80
N SER A 9 -5.64 18.46 -2.21
CA SER A 9 -4.96 19.35 -1.27
C SER A 9 -5.91 20.32 -0.55
N GLU A 10 -7.14 20.45 -1.05
CA GLU A 10 -8.21 21.24 -0.45
C GLU A 10 -9.03 20.47 0.59
N ASP A 11 -8.86 19.14 0.71
CA ASP A 11 -9.52 18.34 1.74
C ASP A 11 -8.81 18.54 3.10
N ASP A 12 -9.59 18.82 4.16
CA ASP A 12 -9.11 19.06 5.54
C ASP A 12 -8.24 17.89 6.08
N ASP A 13 -8.46 16.68 5.54
CA ASP A 13 -7.76 15.47 5.93
C ASP A 13 -6.44 15.24 5.19
N PHE A 14 -6.10 16.07 4.20
CA PHE A 14 -4.92 15.87 3.37
C PHE A 14 -3.62 15.90 4.19
N TYR A 15 -3.50 16.83 5.15
CA TYR A 15 -2.32 16.99 6.00
C TYR A 15 -2.51 16.50 7.45
N THR A 16 -3.72 16.12 7.86
CA THR A 16 -4.05 15.92 9.29
C THR A 16 -4.08 14.45 9.73
N GLN A 17 -3.88 13.49 8.81
CA GLN A 17 -3.91 12.06 9.12
C GLN A 17 -2.68 11.58 9.92
N ASP A 18 -1.54 12.27 9.80
CA ASP A 18 -0.31 12.00 10.58
C ASP A 18 0.08 10.50 10.52
N PHE A 19 0.34 10.01 9.30
CA PHE A 19 0.74 8.63 9.04
C PHE A 19 2.26 8.45 8.99
N GLU A 20 3.03 9.54 8.89
CA GLU A 20 4.50 9.49 8.88
C GLU A 20 5.00 8.81 10.17
N SER A 21 5.78 7.75 10.01
CA SER A 21 6.25 6.93 11.12
C SER A 21 7.54 6.23 10.70
N PRO A 22 8.71 6.82 10.99
CA PRO A 22 9.98 6.26 10.61
C PRO A 22 10.21 4.80 11.04
N GLY A 23 10.81 3.99 10.16
CA GLY A 23 11.09 2.57 10.39
C GLY A 23 9.86 1.67 10.32
N LYS A 24 8.73 2.17 9.81
CA LYS A 24 7.53 1.37 9.54
C LYS A 24 7.17 1.39 8.06
N VAL A 25 6.68 0.25 7.58
CA VAL A 25 6.18 0.09 6.22
C VAL A 25 4.73 -0.38 6.26
N SER A 26 3.88 0.27 5.49
CA SER A 26 2.48 -0.13 5.28
C SER A 26 2.37 -0.89 3.97
N ILE A 27 1.62 -1.99 3.96
CA ILE A 27 1.52 -2.90 2.80
C ILE A 27 0.07 -3.09 2.38
N TRP A 28 -0.17 -3.01 1.08
CA TRP A 28 -1.46 -3.31 0.44
C TRP A 28 -1.30 -4.35 -0.65
N LEU A 29 -2.29 -5.23 -0.77
CA LEU A 29 -2.32 -6.33 -1.73
C LEU A 29 -3.48 -6.13 -2.70
N GLY A 30 -3.17 -6.06 -3.99
CA GLY A 30 -4.17 -5.87 -5.02
C GLY A 30 -4.52 -7.14 -5.78
N TYR A 31 -5.79 -7.27 -6.14
CA TYR A 31 -6.36 -8.42 -6.84
C TYR A 31 -7.02 -8.03 -8.16
N SER A 32 -7.24 -6.74 -8.41
CA SER A 32 -7.70 -6.24 -9.70
C SER A 32 -6.59 -6.31 -10.75
N GLN A 33 -6.98 -6.63 -11.98
CA GLN A 33 -6.11 -6.66 -13.17
C GLN A 33 -5.96 -5.27 -13.81
N ASP A 34 -6.90 -4.38 -13.54
CA ASP A 34 -6.94 -3.00 -13.99
C ASP A 34 -6.53 -2.09 -12.83
N ALA A 35 -5.24 -2.03 -12.53
CA ALA A 35 -4.72 -0.79 -11.96
C ALA A 35 -4.56 0.16 -13.14
N ASP A 36 -5.61 0.92 -13.45
CA ASP A 36 -5.54 2.00 -14.44
C ASP A 36 -4.33 2.86 -14.04
N GLN A 37 -3.37 3.07 -14.96
CA GLN A 37 -2.08 3.71 -14.65
C GLN A 37 -2.23 5.17 -14.17
N LEU A 38 -3.45 5.71 -14.24
CA LEU A 38 -3.84 7.03 -13.79
C LEU A 38 -4.43 7.06 -12.37
N ILE A 39 -4.62 5.89 -11.73
CA ILE A 39 -5.15 5.80 -10.36
C ILE A 39 -4.00 5.88 -9.37
N ASP A 40 -4.07 6.86 -8.47
CA ASP A 40 -3.21 6.89 -7.29
C ASP A 40 -3.79 5.90 -6.26
N VAL A 41 -3.15 4.74 -6.13
CA VAL A 41 -3.63 3.68 -5.25
C VAL A 41 -3.84 4.17 -3.80
N LEU A 42 -2.96 5.04 -3.29
CA LEU A 42 -3.07 5.47 -1.90
C LEU A 42 -4.11 6.58 -1.74
N GLN A 43 -4.15 7.57 -2.63
CA GLN A 43 -5.12 8.67 -2.56
C GLN A 43 -6.53 8.23 -2.98
N ASP A 44 -6.67 7.60 -4.14
CA ASP A 44 -7.96 7.28 -4.75
C ASP A 44 -8.60 6.03 -4.13
N LEU A 45 -7.81 5.02 -3.76
CA LEU A 45 -8.32 3.74 -3.27
C LEU A 45 -8.20 3.58 -1.74
N CYS A 46 -7.17 4.17 -1.12
CA CYS A 46 -6.92 4.03 0.31
C CYS A 46 -7.27 5.29 1.12
N GLY A 47 -7.71 6.37 0.49
CA GLY A 47 -8.07 7.61 1.19
C GLY A 47 -6.91 8.26 1.95
N VAL A 48 -5.66 7.99 1.56
CA VAL A 48 -4.45 8.63 2.09
C VAL A 48 -4.32 10.04 1.53
N GLY A 49 -4.19 11.04 2.40
CA GLY A 49 -4.10 12.44 2.01
C GLY A 49 -2.76 12.72 1.36
N TYR A 50 -1.73 12.68 2.19
CA TYR A 50 -0.36 12.95 1.81
C TYR A 50 0.54 11.74 2.07
N TYR A 51 1.46 11.50 1.14
CA TYR A 51 2.55 10.55 1.28
C TYR A 51 3.70 10.97 0.36
N SER A 52 4.90 10.47 0.64
CA SER A 52 6.09 10.71 -0.18
C SER A 52 6.19 9.64 -1.28
N LEU A 53 6.20 10.07 -2.54
CA LEU A 53 6.36 9.17 -3.70
C LEU A 53 7.74 8.50 -3.72
N ASP A 54 8.77 9.13 -3.13
CA ASP A 54 10.13 8.57 -3.05
C ASP A 54 10.18 7.37 -2.10
N ASP A 55 9.23 7.30 -1.16
CA ASP A 55 9.10 6.23 -0.17
C ASP A 55 8.05 5.18 -0.58
N GLN A 56 7.52 5.25 -1.80
CA GLN A 56 6.59 4.27 -2.35
C GLN A 56 7.32 3.26 -3.24
N GLU A 57 7.04 1.98 -3.03
CA GLU A 57 7.46 0.92 -3.95
C GLU A 57 6.29 0.01 -4.29
N ALA A 58 6.30 -0.55 -5.50
CA ALA A 58 5.30 -1.50 -5.94
C ALA A 58 5.94 -2.61 -6.76
N ASN A 59 5.36 -3.81 -6.69
CA ASN A 59 5.77 -4.92 -7.54
C ASN A 59 4.55 -5.64 -8.14
N CYS A 60 4.67 -6.05 -9.40
CA CYS A 60 3.63 -6.72 -10.17
C CYS A 60 4.27 -7.58 -11.27
N PHE A 61 3.96 -8.88 -11.29
CA PHE A 61 4.41 -9.80 -12.34
C PHE A 61 3.28 -10.05 -13.33
N SER A 62 3.11 -9.14 -14.29
CA SER A 62 2.10 -9.25 -15.36
C SER A 62 0.66 -9.45 -14.85
N PHE A 63 0.35 -8.96 -13.66
CA PHE A 63 -0.94 -9.13 -12.98
C PHE A 63 -1.36 -10.61 -12.81
N GLU A 64 -0.41 -11.54 -12.85
CA GLU A 64 -0.65 -12.95 -12.54
C GLU A 64 -0.81 -13.11 -11.04
N LEU A 65 -1.73 -13.99 -10.63
CA LEU A 65 -1.89 -14.33 -9.22
C LEU A 65 -0.59 -14.99 -8.74
N THR A 66 0.09 -14.30 -7.83
CA THR A 66 1.45 -14.61 -7.40
C THR A 66 1.51 -14.65 -5.89
N LYS A 67 2.37 -15.51 -5.33
CA LYS A 67 2.60 -15.55 -3.88
C LYS A 67 3.07 -14.19 -3.36
N VAL A 68 2.51 -13.75 -2.24
CA VAL A 68 2.91 -12.50 -1.56
C VAL A 68 4.40 -12.49 -1.23
N GLU A 69 4.96 -13.65 -0.86
CA GLU A 69 6.39 -13.83 -0.64
C GLU A 69 7.23 -13.36 -1.84
N ARG A 70 6.85 -13.79 -3.05
CA ARG A 70 7.55 -13.42 -4.28
C ARG A 70 7.35 -11.96 -4.66
N LEU A 71 6.15 -11.41 -4.43
CA LEU A 71 5.88 -9.98 -4.66
C LEU A 71 6.73 -9.08 -3.77
N LEU A 72 6.98 -9.50 -2.52
CA LEU A 72 7.78 -8.74 -1.56
C LEU A 72 9.29 -8.94 -1.71
N GLU A 73 9.75 -9.97 -2.42
CA GLU A 73 11.17 -10.32 -2.50
C GLU A 73 12.03 -9.18 -3.05
N GLU A 74 11.55 -8.50 -4.10
CA GLU A 74 12.26 -7.41 -4.78
C GLU A 74 12.02 -6.02 -4.17
N ILE A 75 11.16 -5.92 -3.15
CA ILE A 75 10.92 -4.65 -2.46
C ILE A 75 12.11 -4.32 -1.55
N SER A 76 12.51 -3.05 -1.48
CA SER A 76 13.60 -2.63 -0.61
C SER A 76 13.38 -3.06 0.84
N TYR A 77 14.46 -3.42 1.53
CA TYR A 77 14.44 -3.81 2.95
C TYR A 77 13.56 -5.03 3.28
N SER A 78 13.08 -5.77 2.26
CA SER A 78 12.20 -6.94 2.41
C SER A 78 12.73 -7.96 3.41
N GLY A 79 14.06 -8.14 3.50
CA GLY A 79 14.71 -9.02 4.47
C GLY A 79 14.34 -8.74 5.94
N SER A 80 13.91 -7.52 6.26
CA SER A 80 13.54 -7.11 7.63
C SER A 80 12.05 -7.28 7.97
N PHE A 81 11.16 -7.29 6.97
CA PHE A 81 9.71 -7.30 7.22
C PHE A 81 8.92 -8.38 6.46
N ALA A 82 9.41 -8.86 5.31
CA ALA A 82 8.64 -9.73 4.40
C ALA A 82 8.19 -11.03 5.08
N ALA A 83 9.07 -11.67 5.85
CA ALA A 83 8.71 -12.89 6.58
C ALA A 83 7.54 -12.68 7.56
N THR A 84 7.47 -11.52 8.20
CA THR A 84 6.37 -11.16 9.11
C THR A 84 5.10 -10.84 8.33
N ALA A 85 5.23 -10.11 7.22
CA ALA A 85 4.13 -9.77 6.32
C ALA A 85 3.48 -11.02 5.71
N VAL A 86 4.27 -11.97 5.20
CA VAL A 86 3.80 -13.25 4.66
C VAL A 86 3.02 -14.04 5.71
N LYS A 87 3.53 -14.15 6.94
CA LYS A 87 2.80 -14.82 8.03
C LYS A 87 1.47 -14.14 8.38
N VAL A 88 1.39 -12.81 8.27
CA VAL A 88 0.11 -12.10 8.43
C VAL A 88 -0.83 -12.41 7.26
N ALA A 89 -0.31 -12.40 6.03
CA ALA A 89 -1.07 -12.70 4.83
C ALA A 89 -1.68 -14.11 4.89
N GLU A 90 -0.89 -15.12 5.26
CA GLU A 90 -1.36 -16.50 5.44
C GLU A 90 -2.47 -16.62 6.49
N ARG A 91 -2.28 -15.99 7.66
CA ARG A 91 -3.31 -16.00 8.73
C ARG A 91 -4.61 -15.34 8.30
N ARG A 92 -4.53 -14.37 7.40
CA ARG A 92 -5.68 -13.66 6.82
C ARG A 92 -6.21 -14.32 5.54
N LYS A 93 -5.63 -15.45 5.10
CA LYS A 93 -5.94 -16.15 3.83
C LYS A 93 -5.72 -15.27 2.59
N LEU A 94 -4.69 -14.43 2.62
CA LEU A 94 -4.27 -13.51 1.56
C LEU A 94 -2.87 -13.89 1.03
N SER A 95 -2.55 -15.19 0.96
CA SER A 95 -1.20 -15.68 0.62
C SER A 95 -0.77 -15.38 -0.82
N GLU A 96 -1.70 -15.00 -1.68
CA GLU A 96 -1.49 -14.66 -3.08
C GLU A 96 -2.15 -13.31 -3.38
N ALA A 97 -1.56 -12.55 -4.30
CA ALA A 97 -2.07 -11.28 -4.82
C ALA A 97 -1.56 -11.09 -6.26
N ARG A 98 -2.12 -10.14 -7.01
CA ARG A 98 -1.65 -9.83 -8.36
C ARG A 98 -0.54 -8.78 -8.35
N TRP A 99 -0.60 -7.87 -7.41
CA TRP A 99 0.38 -6.82 -7.19
C TRP A 99 0.44 -6.44 -5.71
N VAL A 100 1.54 -5.81 -5.32
CA VAL A 100 1.74 -5.24 -3.98
C VAL A 100 2.15 -3.78 -4.15
N THR A 101 1.63 -2.92 -3.28
CA THR A 101 2.22 -1.60 -3.05
C THR A 101 2.61 -1.46 -1.58
N VAL A 102 3.72 -0.79 -1.33
CA VAL A 102 4.25 -0.52 -0.01
C VAL A 102 4.57 0.96 0.12
N GLN A 103 4.40 1.48 1.33
CA GLN A 103 4.79 2.83 1.68
C GLN A 103 5.72 2.79 2.89
N PHE A 104 6.98 3.20 2.71
CA PHE A 104 7.98 3.33 3.75
C PHE A 104 7.78 4.57 4.60
N ASP A 105 8.40 4.54 5.78
CA ASP A 105 8.26 5.53 6.85
C ASP A 105 6.78 5.94 7.09
N PHE A 106 5.88 4.97 7.00
CA PHE A 106 4.43 5.19 6.98
C PHE A 106 3.66 4.11 7.74
N ALA A 107 2.77 4.55 8.62
CA ALA A 107 1.91 3.72 9.45
C ALA A 107 0.44 4.02 9.17
N TYR A 108 -0.08 3.40 8.11
CA TYR A 108 -1.47 3.53 7.75
C TYR A 108 -2.39 3.05 8.86
N ALA A 109 -3.36 3.90 9.21
CA ALA A 109 -4.39 3.62 10.19
C ALA A 109 -5.75 3.93 9.55
N PRO A 110 -6.48 2.91 9.02
CA PRO A 110 -7.73 3.13 8.29
C PRO A 110 -8.79 3.85 9.13
N GLU A 111 -8.74 3.75 10.46
CA GLU A 111 -9.61 4.47 11.38
C GLU A 111 -9.44 6.00 11.36
N LYS A 112 -8.32 6.50 10.84
CA LYS A 112 -8.07 7.94 10.65
C LYS A 112 -8.57 8.44 9.28
N VAL A 113 -8.98 7.54 8.39
CA VAL A 113 -9.44 7.90 7.05
C VAL A 113 -10.93 8.21 7.08
N LYS A 114 -11.30 9.43 6.67
CA LYS A 114 -12.72 9.84 6.55
C LYS A 114 -13.29 9.62 5.15
N ARG A 115 -12.41 9.44 4.15
CA ARG A 115 -12.78 9.17 2.76
C ARG A 115 -13.17 7.70 2.56
N PRO A 116 -13.94 7.40 1.50
CA PRO A 116 -14.20 6.01 1.12
C PRO A 116 -12.90 5.25 0.86
N ILE A 117 -12.79 4.05 1.43
CA ILE A 117 -11.71 3.10 1.15
C ILE A 117 -12.30 2.04 0.21
N ALA A 118 -11.63 1.76 -0.89
CA ALA A 118 -12.02 0.72 -1.83
C ALA A 118 -11.80 -0.68 -1.23
N ASP A 119 -12.54 -1.67 -1.73
CA ASP A 119 -12.36 -3.07 -1.32
C ASP A 119 -11.06 -3.70 -1.85
N ASP A 120 -10.47 -3.10 -2.89
CA ASP A 120 -9.19 -3.47 -3.49
C ASP A 120 -8.35 -2.20 -3.76
N PRO A 121 -7.11 -2.12 -3.30
CA PRO A 121 -6.33 -3.17 -2.65
C PRO A 121 -6.65 -3.38 -1.17
N ILE A 122 -6.39 -4.59 -0.69
CA ILE A 122 -6.60 -4.96 0.71
C ILE A 122 -5.39 -4.54 1.54
N PHE A 123 -5.62 -3.72 2.56
CA PHE A 123 -4.58 -3.37 3.54
C PHE A 123 -4.16 -4.60 4.35
N LEU A 124 -2.89 -5.00 4.23
CA LEU A 124 -2.31 -6.15 4.92
C LEU A 124 -1.91 -5.82 6.35
N GLY A 125 -1.32 -4.64 6.57
CA GLY A 125 -0.89 -4.17 7.88
C GLY A 125 0.33 -3.25 7.84
N VAL A 126 0.76 -2.84 9.03
CA VAL A 126 1.99 -2.08 9.26
C VAL A 126 3.06 -2.99 9.86
N PHE A 127 4.28 -2.92 9.34
CA PHE A 127 5.41 -3.74 9.75
C PHE A 127 6.61 -2.84 10.08
N ARG A 128 7.50 -3.32 10.94
CA ARG A 128 8.79 -2.66 11.14
C ARG A 128 9.77 -3.11 10.07
N TYR A 129 10.55 -2.19 9.53
CA TYR A 129 11.67 -2.50 8.64
C TYR A 129 12.96 -1.87 9.17
N SER A 130 14.10 -2.36 8.70
CA SER A 130 15.42 -1.81 8.98
C SER A 130 16.19 -1.59 7.68
N LYS A 131 17.03 -0.56 7.63
CA LYS A 131 17.91 -0.24 6.49
C LYS A 131 19.25 -0.99 6.54
N GLU A 132 19.44 -1.85 7.54
CA GLU A 132 20.64 -2.65 7.82
C GLU A 132 20.95 -3.71 6.75
#